data_AF-A0A642V5T0-F1
#
_entry.id   AF-A0A642V5T0-F1
#
_cell.length_a   1.000
_cell.length_b   1.000
_cell.length_c   1.000
_cell.angle_alpha   90.00
_cell.angle_beta   90.00
_cell.angle_gamma   90.00
#
_symmetry.space_group_name_H-M   'P 1'
#
loop_
_entity.id
_entity.type
_entity.pdbx_description
1 polymer ?
#
loop_
_entity_poly.entity_id
_entity_poly.type
_entity_poly.pdbx_seq_one_letter_code
_entity_poly.pdbx_strand_id
1 'polypeptide(L)'
;MDFPQQPGGNMQFNGGNNPPQQQQQHQPQGWQASVTYDERKRLIFILVGVIKNLGAYPHDKMVALAKQYENFIFNSASSKVSWV
;
A
#
# COMPACT_ATOMS: atom_id res chain seq x y z
N MET A 1 49.54 27.20 43.64
CA MET A 1 48.43 26.47 44.28
C MET A 1 47.23 26.71 43.40
N ASP A 2 46.90 25.78 42.51
CA ASP A 2 46.10 24.56 42.75
C ASP A 2 44.58 24.84 42.68
N PHE A 3 43.90 23.98 41.91
CA PHE A 3 42.49 23.92 41.45
C PHE A 3 41.46 23.88 42.63
N PRO A 4 40.09 23.88 42.48
CA PRO A 4 39.33 23.17 41.44
C PRO A 4 37.90 23.64 41.02
N GLN A 5 37.35 22.89 40.06
CA GLN A 5 35.95 22.43 39.89
C GLN A 5 34.87 23.35 39.28
N GLN A 6 34.41 22.90 38.09
CA GLN A 6 33.05 23.12 37.56
C GLN A 6 32.00 22.39 38.42
N PRO A 7 30.71 22.78 38.34
CA PRO A 7 29.76 21.85 37.73
C PRO A 7 28.66 22.51 36.88
N GLY A 8 28.31 21.82 35.78
CA GLY A 8 26.94 21.53 35.36
C GLY A 8 25.95 22.68 35.14
N GLY A 9 25.69 22.97 33.86
CA GLY A 9 24.54 23.77 33.42
C GLY A 9 24.06 23.34 32.04
N ASN A 10 23.57 22.11 31.92
CA ASN A 10 22.86 21.63 30.72
C ASN A 10 21.53 22.40 30.57
N MET A 11 21.47 23.39 29.70
CA MET A 11 20.22 23.91 29.16
C MET A 11 20.42 24.37 27.71
N GLN A 12 20.30 23.44 26.76
CA GLN A 12 19.58 23.77 25.54
C GLN A 12 18.82 22.54 25.04
N PHE A 13 17.51 22.58 25.28
CA PHE A 13 16.51 21.75 24.64
C PHE A 13 16.67 21.86 23.12
N ASN A 14 17.11 20.78 22.47
CA ASN A 14 16.87 20.59 21.04
C ASN A 14 15.83 19.47 20.91
N GLY A 15 14.56 19.87 20.98
CA GLY A 15 13.43 19.00 20.80
C GLY A 15 13.26 18.58 19.34
N GLY A 16 13.00 17.28 19.14
CA GLY A 16 12.51 16.66 17.90
C GLY A 16 13.57 16.55 16.81
N ASN A 17 14.19 15.40 16.54
CA ASN A 17 13.57 14.09 16.25
C ASN A 17 12.21 14.20 15.56
N ASN A 18 12.26 14.44 14.25
CA ASN A 18 11.36 13.79 13.31
C ASN A 18 12.06 13.70 11.93
N PRO A 19 12.58 12.54 11.51
CA PRO A 19 12.80 12.32 10.09
C PRO A 19 11.44 12.35 9.37
N PRO A 20 11.38 12.86 8.12
CA PRO A 20 10.15 12.88 7.35
C PRO A 20 9.62 11.46 7.19
N GLN A 21 8.35 11.25 7.55
CA GLN A 21 7.63 10.03 7.24
C GLN A 21 7.66 9.83 5.73
N GLN A 22 8.57 8.98 5.28
CA GLN A 22 8.60 8.48 3.93
C GLN A 22 7.28 7.74 3.73
N GLN A 23 6.42 8.32 2.90
CA GLN A 23 5.28 7.63 2.32
C GLN A 23 5.83 6.33 1.74
N GLN A 24 5.49 5.20 2.37
CA GLN A 24 5.81 3.87 1.88
C GLN A 24 5.11 3.71 0.53
N GLN A 25 5.81 4.10 -0.53
CA GLN A 25 5.62 3.54 -1.85
C GLN A 25 5.96 2.06 -1.68
N HIS A 26 4.93 1.24 -1.42
CA HIS A 26 5.04 -0.20 -1.49
C HIS A 26 5.41 -0.53 -2.93
N GLN A 27 6.72 -0.57 -3.23
CA GLN A 27 7.18 -1.22 -4.43
C GLN A 27 6.71 -2.67 -4.34
N PRO A 28 6.00 -3.20 -5.36
CA PRO A 28 5.54 -4.58 -5.32
C PRO A 28 6.78 -5.47 -5.22
N GLN A 29 7.01 -6.07 -4.05
CA GLN A 29 8.06 -7.06 -3.84
C GLN A 29 7.44 -8.46 -3.95
N GLY A 30 8.10 -9.36 -4.69
CA GLY A 30 7.66 -10.74 -4.86
C GLY A 30 6.77 -10.97 -6.07
N TRP A 31 5.75 -11.82 -5.93
CA TRP A 31 4.93 -12.29 -7.06
C TRP A 31 4.15 -11.17 -7.77
N GLN A 32 3.85 -10.08 -7.05
CA GLN A 32 3.16 -8.91 -7.60
C GLN A 32 3.98 -8.20 -8.69
N ALA A 33 5.32 -8.23 -8.60
CA ALA A 33 6.20 -7.63 -9.61
C ALA A 33 6.20 -8.39 -10.94
N SER A 34 5.85 -9.68 -10.93
CA SER A 34 5.76 -10.52 -12.13
C SER A 34 4.36 -10.53 -12.74
N VAL A 35 3.41 -9.78 -12.18
CA VAL A 35 2.07 -9.62 -12.72
C VAL A 35 2.05 -8.49 -13.74
N THR A 36 1.66 -8.85 -14.96
CA THR A 36 1.51 -7.89 -16.06
C THR A 36 0.18 -7.15 -15.99
N TYR A 37 0.11 -5.99 -16.65
CA TYR A 37 -1.13 -5.24 -16.78
C TYR A 37 -2.24 -6.07 -17.46
N ASP A 38 -1.90 -6.88 -18.46
CA ASP A 38 -2.86 -7.73 -19.17
C ASP A 38 -3.47 -8.82 -18.28
N GLU A 39 -2.68 -9.39 -17.37
CA GLU A 39 -3.18 -10.35 -16.38
C GLU A 39 -4.20 -9.70 -15.42
N ARG A 40 -3.88 -8.52 -14.88
CA ARG A 40 -4.82 -7.77 -14.03
C ARG A 40 -6.10 -7.42 -14.80
N LYS A 41 -5.95 -6.96 -16.05
CA LYS A 41 -7.08 -6.62 -16.93
C LYS A 41 -7.99 -7.82 -17.18
N ARG A 42 -7.43 -9.02 -17.38
CA ARG A 42 -8.21 -10.26 -17.55
C ARG A 42 -9.07 -10.56 -16.32
N LEU A 43 -8.52 -10.44 -15.11
CA LEU A 43 -9.29 -10.65 -13.88
C LEU A 43 -10.39 -9.60 -13.69
N ILE A 44 -10.10 -8.33 -14.01
CA ILE A 44 -11.11 -7.27 -13.97
C ILE A 44 -12.29 -7.61 -14.90
N PHE A 45 -12.04 -8.12 -16.11
CA PHE A 45 -13.13 -8.54 -17.01
C PHE A 45 -13.98 -9.67 -16.43
N ILE A 46 -13.35 -10.65 -15.78
CA ILE A 46 -14.06 -11.75 -15.10
C ILE A 46 -14.94 -11.17 -13.99
N LEU A 47 -14.40 -10.29 -13.15
CA LEU A 47 -15.13 -9.65 -12.06
C LEU A 47 -16.31 -8.80 -12.56
N VAL A 48 -16.14 -8.05 -13.66
CA VAL A 48 -17.25 -7.31 -14.29
C VAL A 48 -18.37 -8.27 -14.72
N GLY A 49 -18.00 -9.43 -15.30
CA GLY A 49 -18.96 -10.48 -15.67
C GLY A 49 -19.72 -11.04 -14.46
N VAL A 50 -19.02 -11.29 -13.36
CA VAL A 50 -19.63 -11.76 -12.10
C VAL A 50 -20.56 -10.71 -11.51
N ILE A 51 -20.12 -9.45 -11.39
CA ILE A 51 -20.92 -8.35 -10.83
C ILE A 51 -22.19 -8.13 -11.66
N LYS A 52 -22.11 -8.26 -12.98
CA LYS A 52 -23.27 -8.18 -13.88
C LYS A 52 -24.33 -9.25 -13.57
N ASN A 53 -23.92 -10.44 -13.14
CA ASN A 53 -24.84 -11.51 -12.77
C ASN A 53 -25.47 -11.30 -11.38
N LEU A 54 -24.89 -10.46 -10.52
CA LEU A 54 -25.42 -10.16 -9.18
C LEU A 54 -26.51 -9.08 -9.22
N GLY A 55 -26.58 -8.27 -10.26
CA GLY A 55 -27.61 -7.24 -10.38
C GLY A 55 -27.42 -6.30 -11.56
N ALA A 56 -28.45 -5.49 -11.82
CA ALA A 56 -28.44 -4.47 -12.86
C ALA A 56 -27.73 -3.20 -12.38
N TYR A 57 -26.40 -3.21 -12.45
CA TYR A 57 -25.59 -2.02 -12.20
C TYR A 57 -25.25 -1.31 -13.52
N PRO A 58 -25.13 0.04 -13.53
CA PRO A 58 -24.54 0.76 -14.65
C PRO A 58 -23.14 0.23 -14.96
N HIS A 59 -22.78 0.13 -16.24
CA HIS A 59 -21.53 -0.47 -16.68
C HIS A 59 -20.30 0.17 -16.01
N ASP A 60 -20.24 1.49 -15.94
CA ASP A 60 -19.14 2.22 -15.31
C ASP A 60 -18.99 1.90 -13.82
N LYS A 61 -20.11 1.70 -13.11
CA LYS A 61 -20.09 1.32 -11.69
C LYS A 61 -19.60 -0.12 -11.52
N MET A 62 -19.95 -1.04 -12.41
CA MET A 62 -19.44 -2.41 -12.39
C MET A 62 -17.93 -2.45 -12.59
N VAL A 63 -17.43 -1.69 -13.57
CA VAL A 63 -15.99 -1.60 -13.85
C VAL A 63 -15.23 -0.98 -12.67
N ALA A 64 -15.78 0.07 -12.06
CA ALA A 64 -15.18 0.68 -10.87
C ALA A 64 -15.11 -0.30 -9.68
N LEU A 65 -16.20 -1.01 -9.39
CA LEU A 65 -16.26 -2.03 -8.34
C LEU A 65 -15.29 -3.18 -8.62
N ALA A 66 -15.25 -3.69 -9.86
CA ALA A 66 -14.33 -4.75 -10.26
C ALA A 66 -12.87 -4.37 -10.02
N LYS A 67 -12.48 -3.13 -10.37
CA LYS A 67 -11.12 -2.60 -10.09
C LYS A 67 -10.83 -2.50 -8.60
N GLN A 68 -11.80 -2.07 -7.79
CA GLN A 68 -11.64 -1.99 -6.34
C GLN A 68 -11.44 -3.37 -5.73
N TYR A 69 -12.26 -4.36 -6.12
CA TYR A 69 -12.11 -5.75 -5.66
C TYR A 69 -10.80 -6.36 -6.11
N GLU A 70 -10.43 -6.23 -7.38
CA GLU A 70 -9.18 -6.77 -7.90
C GLU A 70 -7.98 -6.16 -7.15
N ASN A 71 -7.98 -4.85 -6.93
CA ASN A 71 -6.91 -4.19 -6.20
C ASN A 71 -6.88 -4.58 -4.72
N PHE A 72 -8.03 -4.80 -4.09
CA PHE A 72 -8.10 -5.32 -2.73
C PHE A 72 -7.47 -6.72 -2.64
N ILE A 73 -7.90 -7.65 -3.51
CA ILE A 73 -7.40 -9.03 -3.56
C ILE A 73 -5.90 -9.03 -3.88
N PHE A 74 -5.46 -8.21 -4.82
CA PHE A 74 -4.04 -8.08 -5.20
C PHE A 74 -3.17 -7.70 -4.01
N ASN A 75 -3.62 -6.75 -3.18
CA ASN A 75 -2.88 -6.31 -2.00
C ASN A 75 -2.99 -7.26 -0.79
N SER A 76 -4.08 -8.03 -0.68
CA SER A 76 -4.29 -8.97 0.44
C SER A 76 -3.74 -10.37 0.20
N ALA A 77 -3.56 -10.78 -1.06
CA ALA A 77 -3.14 -12.13 -1.40
C ALA A 77 -1.66 -12.39 -1.05
N SER A 78 -1.40 -13.55 -0.46
CA SER A 78 -0.04 -13.98 -0.08
C SER A 78 0.76 -14.57 -1.24
N SER A 79 0.10 -14.95 -2.34
CA SER A 79 0.71 -15.55 -3.53
C SER A 79 -0.10 -15.26 -4.78
N LYS A 80 0.53 -15.38 -5.96
CA LYS A 80 -0.14 -15.23 -7.27
C LYS A 80 -1.32 -16.19 -7.43
N VAL A 81 -1.20 -17.42 -6.93
CA VAL A 81 -2.26 -18.44 -6.99
C VAL A 81 -3.46 -18.06 -6.13
N SER A 82 -3.25 -17.42 -4.98
CA SER A 82 -4.35 -16.95 -4.12
C SER A 82 -5.03 -15.68 -4.63
N TRP A 83 -4.36 -14.93 -5.52
CA TRP A 83 -4.90 -13.71 -6.13
C TRP A 83 -5.81 -14.00 -7.33
N VAL A 84 -5.47 -15.03 -8.12
CA VAL A 84 -6.27 -15.52 -9.27
C VAL A 84 -7.50 -16.26 -8.77
#